data_AF-A0A7G6A8H4-F1
#
_entry.id   AF-A0A7G6A8H4-F1
#
_cell.length_a   1.000
_cell.length_b   1.000
_cell.length_c   1.000
_cell.angle_alpha   90.00
_cell.angle_beta   90.00
_cell.angle_gamma   90.00
#
_symmetry.space_group_name_H-M   'P 1'
#
loop_
_entity.id
_entity.type
_entity.pdbx_description
1 polymer ?
#
loop_
_entity_poly.entity_id
_entity_poly.type
_entity_poly.pdbx_seq_one_letter_code
_entity_poly.pdbx_strand_id
1 'polypeptide(L)'
;MSNSLTIAEDDHVRGGRNAAVTLIEYGDFQCPYCARAHAALTQLQRQHGDQVTLVFRHLPLTDLHPFAQPAAEAAEAAAAQGKFWDMHDALFENQGMLDEDTLPALAANLQLDVARFTSEFEGGRHRARVERDVQEAHAHGAKGTPSFFINGERYHGDSDHASLAAAIEQALGGKG
;
A
#
# COMPACT_ATOMS: atom_id res chain seq x y z
N MET A 1 12.98 -1.09 -23.75
CA MET A 1 11.71 -1.43 -23.08
C MET A 1 11.56 -0.44 -21.94
N SER A 2 10.44 0.26 -21.83
CA SER A 2 10.26 1.27 -20.78
C SER A 2 10.34 0.57 -19.42
N ASN A 3 11.29 0.96 -18.56
CA ASN A 3 11.46 0.41 -17.21
C ASN A 3 10.56 1.15 -16.20
N SER A 4 9.40 1.61 -16.68
CA SER A 4 8.48 2.47 -15.94
C SER A 4 7.44 1.60 -15.24
N LEU A 5 7.27 1.83 -13.95
CA LEU A 5 6.30 1.11 -13.11
C LEU A 5 4.88 1.44 -13.55
N THR A 6 4.08 0.41 -13.81
CA THR A 6 2.67 0.55 -14.22
C THR A 6 1.78 -0.28 -13.32
N ILE A 7 0.48 0.02 -13.34
CA ILE A 7 -0.52 -0.72 -12.58
C ILE A 7 -0.64 -2.15 -13.15
N ALA A 8 -0.41 -3.15 -12.31
CA ALA A 8 -0.60 -4.56 -12.62
C ALA A 8 -2.08 -4.96 -12.50
N GLU A 9 -2.47 -6.07 -13.12
CA GLU A 9 -3.87 -6.52 -13.09
C GLU A 9 -4.37 -6.85 -11.68
N ASP A 10 -3.48 -7.37 -10.83
CA ASP A 10 -3.76 -7.76 -9.46
C ASP A 10 -3.44 -6.67 -8.43
N ASP A 11 -3.11 -5.45 -8.86
CA ASP A 11 -2.90 -4.32 -7.94
C ASP A 11 -4.19 -3.90 -7.23
N HIS A 12 -4.03 -3.52 -5.98
CA HIS A 12 -5.10 -2.88 -5.22
C HIS A 12 -5.10 -1.40 -5.54
N VAL A 13 -6.22 -0.92 -6.07
CA VAL A 13 -6.37 0.45 -6.58
C VAL A 13 -7.45 1.19 -5.80
N ARG A 14 -7.17 2.42 -5.36
CA ARG A 14 -8.16 3.35 -4.79
C ARG A 14 -8.17 4.64 -5.64
N GLY A 15 -9.35 5.11 -6.02
CA GLY A 15 -9.54 6.18 -7.01
C GLY A 15 -9.80 5.64 -8.42
N GLY A 16 -9.78 6.51 -9.42
CA GLY A 16 -10.10 6.15 -10.81
C GLY A 16 -8.95 5.44 -11.52
N ARG A 17 -9.08 4.16 -11.92
CA ARG A 17 -8.01 3.38 -12.61
C ARG A 17 -7.37 4.07 -13.83
N ASN A 18 -8.07 5.00 -14.49
CA ASN A 18 -7.59 5.73 -15.67
C ASN A 18 -7.28 7.21 -15.36
N ALA A 19 -6.99 7.53 -14.10
CA ALA A 19 -6.65 8.88 -13.68
C ALA A 19 -5.43 9.43 -14.43
N ALA A 20 -5.32 10.76 -14.47
CA ALA A 20 -4.18 11.42 -15.10
C ALA A 20 -2.86 11.20 -14.35
N VAL A 21 -2.93 10.91 -13.05
CA VAL A 21 -1.79 10.63 -12.19
C VAL A 21 -1.99 9.28 -11.51
N THR A 22 -0.98 8.42 -11.58
CA THR A 22 -0.88 7.20 -10.77
C THR A 22 0.23 7.37 -9.75
N LEU A 23 -0.09 7.18 -8.48
CA LEU A 23 0.85 7.13 -7.38
C LEU A 23 0.90 5.68 -6.85
N ILE A 24 2.04 5.03 -7.01
CA ILE A 24 2.32 3.71 -6.42
C ILE A 24 3.14 3.95 -5.15
N GLU A 25 2.64 3.46 -4.02
CA GLU A 25 3.36 3.37 -2.76
C GLU A 25 3.84 1.93 -2.55
N TYR A 26 5.13 1.76 -2.27
CA TYR A 26 5.67 0.57 -1.63
C TYR A 26 5.79 0.82 -0.14
N GLY A 27 5.00 0.10 0.65
CA GLY A 27 4.81 0.37 2.06
C GLY A 27 4.94 -0.85 2.97
N ASP A 28 5.10 -0.55 4.25
CA ASP A 28 5.16 -1.50 5.35
C ASP A 28 4.21 -1.01 6.45
N PHE A 29 3.24 -1.86 6.83
CA PHE A 29 2.20 -1.52 7.80
C PHE A 29 2.73 -1.20 9.21
N GLN A 30 3.93 -1.62 9.57
CA GLN A 30 4.59 -1.27 10.83
C GLN A 30 5.52 -0.07 10.73
N CYS A 31 5.81 0.42 9.53
CA CYS A 31 6.70 1.55 9.36
C CYS A 31 6.02 2.87 9.77
N PRO A 32 6.58 3.63 10.74
CA PRO A 32 5.98 4.89 11.18
C PRO A 32 6.02 5.99 10.11
N TYR A 33 6.93 5.89 9.13
CA TYR A 33 6.94 6.79 7.97
C TYR A 33 5.80 6.46 7.00
N CYS A 34 5.45 5.18 6.82
CA CYS A 34 4.30 4.76 6.01
C CYS A 34 2.98 5.21 6.65
N ALA A 35 2.84 5.14 7.98
CA ALA A 35 1.64 5.66 8.65
C ALA A 35 1.46 7.18 8.44
N ARG A 36 2.54 7.96 8.45
CA ARG A 36 2.47 9.39 8.13
C ARG A 36 2.11 9.64 6.66
N ALA A 37 2.69 8.86 5.75
CA ALA A 37 2.31 8.91 4.34
C ALA A 37 0.84 8.54 4.12
N HIS A 38 0.34 7.50 4.80
CA HIS A 38 -1.05 7.10 4.75
C HIS A 38 -2.00 8.25 5.12
N ALA A 39 -1.71 9.01 6.18
CA ALA A 39 -2.48 10.19 6.55
C ALA A 39 -2.45 11.28 5.46
N ALA A 40 -1.27 11.54 4.88
CA ALA A 40 -1.09 12.51 3.80
C ALA A 40 -1.86 12.09 2.52
N LEU A 41 -1.69 10.85 2.07
CA LEU A 41 -2.34 10.28 0.90
C LEU A 41 -3.86 10.24 1.05
N THR A 42 -4.36 9.93 2.24
CA THR A 42 -5.80 9.97 2.54
C THR A 42 -6.37 11.39 2.36
N GLN A 43 -5.63 12.42 2.76
CA GLN A 43 -6.03 13.81 2.51
C GLN A 43 -5.99 14.15 1.01
N LEU A 44 -4.94 13.72 0.29
CA LEU A 44 -4.79 13.96 -1.14
C LEU A 44 -5.90 13.28 -1.95
N GLN A 45 -6.27 12.06 -1.59
CA GLN A 45 -7.39 11.35 -2.22
C GLN A 45 -8.71 12.11 -2.05
N ARG A 46 -8.97 12.69 -0.87
CA ARG A 46 -10.15 13.55 -0.66
C ARG A 46 -10.11 14.82 -1.51
N GLN A 47 -8.92 15.38 -1.76
CA GLN A 47 -8.75 16.62 -2.52
C GLN A 47 -8.87 16.41 -4.03
N HIS A 48 -8.27 15.34 -4.56
CA HIS A 48 -8.17 15.12 -6.00
C HIS A 48 -9.19 14.11 -6.55
N GLY A 49 -9.81 13.30 -5.69
CA GLY A 49 -10.80 12.30 -6.08
C GLY A 49 -10.28 11.39 -7.18
N ASP A 50 -11.07 11.21 -8.25
CA ASP A 50 -10.74 10.31 -9.36
C ASP A 50 -9.63 10.83 -10.30
N GLN A 51 -9.05 12.00 -10.02
CA GLN A 51 -7.92 12.53 -10.78
C GLN A 51 -6.58 11.88 -10.40
N VAL A 52 -6.53 11.12 -9.30
CA VAL A 52 -5.35 10.40 -8.83
C VAL A 52 -5.72 8.95 -8.53
N THR A 53 -4.98 8.03 -9.12
CA THR A 53 -4.97 6.61 -8.74
C THR A 53 -3.96 6.39 -7.65
N LEU A 54 -4.36 5.82 -6.52
CA LEU A 54 -3.43 5.28 -5.52
C LEU A 54 -3.34 3.76 -5.68
N VAL A 55 -2.11 3.25 -5.69
CA VAL A 55 -1.79 1.83 -5.62
C VAL A 55 -0.92 1.60 -4.40
N PHE A 56 -1.21 0.56 -3.63
CA PHE A 56 -0.35 0.08 -2.55
C PHE A 56 0.27 -1.26 -2.95
N ARG A 57 1.59 -1.38 -2.79
CA ARG A 57 2.37 -2.60 -2.95
C ARG A 57 3.19 -2.86 -1.70
N HIS A 58 3.41 -4.13 -1.40
CA HIS A 58 4.06 -4.54 -0.15
C HIS A 58 5.58 -4.42 -0.24
N LEU A 59 6.19 -3.86 0.81
CA LEU A 59 7.64 -3.90 1.03
C LEU A 59 7.93 -4.09 2.53
N PRO A 60 7.53 -5.22 3.14
CA PRO A 60 7.74 -5.47 4.57
C PRO A 60 9.23 -5.53 4.90
N LEU A 61 9.69 -4.66 5.79
CA LEU A 61 11.06 -4.61 6.26
C LEU A 61 11.23 -5.54 7.48
N THR A 62 11.16 -6.85 7.25
CA THR A 62 11.08 -7.88 8.31
C THR A 62 12.24 -7.87 9.31
N ASP A 63 13.40 -7.34 8.91
CA ASP A 63 14.57 -7.18 9.80
C ASP A 63 14.34 -6.09 10.87
N LEU A 64 13.43 -5.14 10.61
CA LEU A 64 13.09 -4.02 11.50
C LEU A 64 11.71 -4.21 12.15
N HIS A 65 10.79 -4.86 11.44
CA HIS A 65 9.38 -4.89 11.77
C HIS A 65 8.86 -6.35 11.77
N PRO A 66 8.75 -7.00 12.94
CA PRO A 66 8.47 -8.44 13.03
C PRO A 66 7.08 -8.86 12.54
N PHE A 67 6.10 -7.96 12.60
CA PHE A 67 4.72 -8.15 12.13
C PHE A 67 4.47 -7.58 10.71
N ALA A 68 5.47 -7.00 10.03
CA ALA A 68 5.28 -6.42 8.71
C ALA A 68 4.82 -7.46 7.67
N GLN A 69 5.43 -8.64 7.67
CA GLN A 69 5.05 -9.73 6.77
C GLN A 69 3.65 -10.28 7.10
N PRO A 70 3.31 -10.66 8.35
CA PRO A 70 1.95 -11.04 8.72
C PRO A 70 0.89 -9.98 8.36
N ALA A 71 1.17 -8.69 8.56
CA ALA A 71 0.26 -7.61 8.21
C ALA A 71 0.04 -7.48 6.70
N ALA A 72 1.10 -7.63 5.90
CA ALA A 72 0.99 -7.68 4.44
C ALA A 72 0.11 -8.85 3.97
N GLU A 73 0.32 -10.05 4.53
CA GLU A 73 -0.49 -11.23 4.20
C GLU A 73 -1.94 -11.12 4.71
N ALA A 74 -2.16 -10.46 5.84
CA ALA A 74 -3.49 -10.11 6.33
C ALA A 74 -4.24 -9.17 5.37
N ALA A 75 -3.58 -8.15 4.84
CA ALA A 75 -4.18 -7.28 3.83
C ALA A 75 -4.61 -8.06 2.58
N GLU A 76 -3.78 -9.01 2.11
CA GLU A 76 -4.12 -9.88 0.97
C GLU A 76 -5.22 -10.90 1.30
N ALA A 77 -5.27 -11.43 2.53
CA ALA A 77 -6.37 -12.29 2.98
C ALA A 77 -7.70 -11.53 3.00
N ALA A 78 -7.69 -10.26 3.38
CA ALA A 78 -8.85 -9.38 3.25
C ALA A 78 -9.18 -9.05 1.78
N ALA A 79 -8.17 -8.88 0.93
CA ALA A 79 -8.36 -8.69 -0.51
C ALA A 79 -9.07 -9.87 -1.17
N ALA A 80 -8.74 -11.09 -0.78
CA ALA A 80 -9.38 -12.31 -1.24
C ALA A 80 -10.88 -12.42 -0.85
N GLN A 81 -11.35 -11.47 -0.03
CA GLN A 81 -12.73 -11.27 0.39
C GLN A 81 -13.29 -9.89 -0.01
N GLY A 82 -12.57 -9.14 -0.86
CA GLY A 82 -13.01 -7.85 -1.41
C GLY A 82 -12.81 -6.65 -0.48
N LYS A 83 -11.96 -6.76 0.54
CA LYS A 83 -11.80 -5.78 1.63
C LYS A 83 -10.35 -5.33 1.85
N PHE A 84 -9.53 -5.31 0.79
CA PHE A 84 -8.13 -4.91 0.89
C PHE A 84 -7.99 -3.53 1.54
N TRP A 85 -8.67 -2.53 0.99
CA TRP A 85 -8.54 -1.14 1.41
C TRP A 85 -9.09 -0.88 2.82
N ASP A 86 -10.17 -1.59 3.20
CA ASP A 86 -10.68 -1.54 4.56
C ASP A 86 -9.66 -2.12 5.56
N MET A 87 -9.01 -3.24 5.22
CA MET A 87 -7.98 -3.84 6.06
C MET A 87 -6.71 -2.98 6.08
N HIS A 88 -6.27 -2.46 4.94
CA HIS A 88 -5.14 -1.55 4.81
C HIS A 88 -5.26 -0.35 5.76
N ASP A 89 -6.43 0.30 5.77
CA ASP A 89 -6.67 1.44 6.65
C ASP A 89 -6.68 0.99 8.13
N ALA A 90 -7.35 -0.12 8.44
CA ALA A 90 -7.39 -0.68 9.80
C ALA A 90 -6.00 -1.08 10.33
N LEU A 91 -5.11 -1.61 9.49
CA LEU A 91 -3.74 -1.96 9.85
C LEU A 91 -2.93 -0.70 10.22
N PHE A 92 -3.04 0.38 9.43
CA PHE A 92 -2.36 1.64 9.77
C PHE A 92 -2.94 2.31 11.02
N GLU A 93 -4.24 2.23 11.24
CA GLU A 93 -4.89 2.72 12.46
C GLU A 93 -4.48 1.95 13.72
N ASN A 94 -4.02 0.70 13.57
CA ASN A 94 -3.62 -0.19 14.65
C ASN A 94 -2.12 -0.56 14.61
N GLN A 95 -1.28 0.28 14.00
CA GLN A 95 0.14 0.01 13.74
C GLN A 95 0.95 -0.48 14.96
N GLY A 96 0.56 -0.09 16.19
CA GLY A 96 1.23 -0.49 17.42
C GLY A 96 0.95 -1.93 17.89
N MET A 97 -0.11 -2.58 17.37
CA MET A 97 -0.52 -3.93 17.75
C MET A 97 -1.01 -4.67 16.50
N LEU A 98 -0.10 -5.37 15.81
CA LEU A 98 -0.39 -6.17 14.61
C LEU A 98 -0.04 -7.64 14.83
N ASP A 99 -0.27 -8.11 16.06
CA ASP A 99 -0.03 -9.49 16.45
C ASP A 99 -1.14 -10.47 15.99
N GLU A 100 -0.91 -11.75 16.25
CA GLU A 100 -1.78 -12.85 15.82
C GLU A 100 -3.19 -12.81 16.43
N ASP A 101 -3.38 -12.07 17.54
CA ASP A 101 -4.71 -11.86 18.13
C ASP A 101 -5.41 -10.64 17.51
N THR A 102 -4.66 -9.59 17.20
CA THR A 102 -5.23 -8.34 16.68
C THR A 102 -5.68 -8.49 15.22
N LEU A 103 -4.91 -9.17 14.36
CA LEU A 103 -5.25 -9.31 12.95
C LEU A 103 -6.62 -10.02 12.73
N PRO A 104 -6.93 -11.15 13.39
CA PRO A 104 -8.27 -11.76 13.33
C PRO A 104 -9.37 -10.86 13.91
N ALA A 105 -9.09 -10.08 14.95
CA ALA A 105 -10.05 -9.13 15.51
C ALA A 105 -10.41 -8.01 14.53
N LEU A 106 -9.41 -7.47 13.81
CA LEU A 106 -9.65 -6.52 12.71
C LEU A 106 -10.51 -7.16 11.61
N ALA A 107 -10.20 -8.39 11.21
CA ALA A 107 -11.00 -9.11 10.21
C ALA A 107 -12.46 -9.30 10.66
N ALA A 108 -12.69 -9.61 11.93
CA ALA A 108 -14.02 -9.73 12.51
C ALA A 108 -14.79 -8.40 12.45
N ASN A 109 -14.14 -7.29 12.81
CA ASN A 109 -14.72 -5.94 12.73
C ASN A 109 -15.09 -5.53 11.30
N LEU A 110 -14.33 -6.02 10.32
CA LEU A 110 -14.58 -5.80 8.89
C LEU A 110 -15.59 -6.80 8.28
N GLN A 111 -16.21 -7.64 9.12
CA GLN A 111 -17.23 -8.62 8.73
C GLN A 111 -16.70 -9.66 7.73
N LEU A 112 -15.42 -10.02 7.83
CA LEU A 112 -14.80 -11.08 7.05
C LEU A 112 -15.14 -12.47 7.61
N ASP A 113 -14.98 -13.50 6.78
CA ASP A 113 -14.84 -14.87 7.27
C ASP A 113 -13.49 -14.99 7.98
N VAL A 114 -13.54 -14.90 9.32
CA VAL A 114 -12.35 -14.91 10.19
C VAL A 114 -11.62 -16.24 10.10
N ALA A 115 -12.33 -17.37 10.01
CA ALA A 115 -11.68 -18.68 9.94
C ALA A 115 -10.89 -18.84 8.64
N ARG A 116 -11.49 -18.41 7.51
CA ARG A 116 -10.79 -18.34 6.22
C ARG A 116 -9.62 -17.36 6.30
N PHE A 117 -9.85 -16.15 6.80
CA PHE A 117 -8.82 -15.12 6.92
C PHE A 117 -7.60 -15.61 7.69
N THR A 118 -7.80 -16.16 8.90
CA THR A 118 -6.75 -16.68 9.76
C THR A 118 -5.98 -17.80 9.08
N SER A 119 -6.67 -18.77 8.47
CA SER A 119 -6.01 -19.84 7.73
C SER A 119 -5.19 -19.34 6.54
N GLU A 120 -5.58 -18.23 5.89
CA GLU A 120 -4.86 -17.70 4.74
C GLU A 120 -3.60 -16.94 5.14
N PHE A 121 -3.66 -16.05 6.14
CA PHE A 121 -2.48 -15.26 6.54
C PHE A 121 -1.48 -16.06 7.38
N GLU A 122 -1.92 -16.94 8.28
CA GLU A 122 -1.02 -17.82 9.04
C GLU A 122 -0.42 -18.93 8.15
N GLY A 123 -1.21 -19.40 7.18
CA GLY A 123 -0.80 -20.45 6.25
C GLY A 123 0.18 -19.98 5.17
N GLY A 124 0.54 -18.69 5.15
CA GLY A 124 1.47 -18.14 4.17
C GLY A 124 0.89 -18.10 2.75
N ARG A 125 -0.44 -18.11 2.58
CA ARG A 125 -1.08 -18.26 1.26
C ARG A 125 -0.69 -17.13 0.30
N HIS A 126 -0.46 -15.94 0.85
CA HIS A 126 -0.24 -14.72 0.08
C HIS A 126 1.23 -14.31 0.03
N ARG A 127 2.13 -15.05 0.67
CA ARG A 127 3.58 -14.82 0.67
C ARG A 127 4.18 -14.62 -0.72
N ALA A 128 3.74 -15.41 -1.71
CA ALA A 128 4.24 -15.29 -3.08
C ALA A 128 3.86 -13.97 -3.76
N ARG A 129 2.69 -13.39 -3.42
CA ARG A 129 2.29 -12.06 -3.88
C ARG A 129 3.15 -10.99 -3.23
N VAL A 130 3.29 -11.04 -1.90
CA VAL A 130 4.13 -10.09 -1.14
C VAL A 130 5.58 -10.10 -1.63
N GLU A 131 6.16 -11.29 -1.83
CA GLU A 131 7.53 -11.45 -2.33
C GLU A 131 7.72 -10.87 -3.75
N ARG A 132 6.71 -10.99 -4.63
CA ARG A 132 6.76 -10.36 -5.95
C ARG A 132 6.84 -8.85 -5.86
N ASP A 133 6.01 -8.23 -5.01
CA ASP A 133 6.04 -6.78 -4.79
C ASP A 133 7.42 -6.34 -4.28
N VAL A 134 8.00 -7.08 -3.32
CA VAL A 134 9.36 -6.83 -2.80
C VAL A 134 10.42 -6.91 -3.90
N GLN A 135 10.37 -7.96 -4.73
CA GLN A 135 11.33 -8.14 -5.82
C GLN A 135 11.25 -7.02 -6.86
N GLU A 136 10.03 -6.60 -7.19
CA GLU A 136 9.81 -5.47 -8.11
C GLU A 136 10.28 -4.15 -7.50
N ALA A 137 9.99 -3.90 -6.21
CA ALA A 137 10.50 -2.73 -5.50
C ALA A 137 12.03 -2.64 -5.62
N HIS A 138 12.73 -3.75 -5.33
CA HIS A 138 14.18 -3.84 -5.43
C HIS A 138 14.68 -3.63 -6.86
N ALA A 139 14.01 -4.21 -7.87
CA ALA A 139 14.36 -4.04 -9.28
C ALA A 139 14.25 -2.58 -9.74
N HIS A 140 13.33 -1.81 -9.14
CA HIS A 140 13.16 -0.37 -9.39
C HIS A 140 13.89 0.52 -8.36
N GLY A 141 14.77 -0.07 -7.55
CA GLY A 141 15.65 0.67 -6.63
C GLY A 141 14.99 1.17 -5.35
N ALA A 142 13.75 0.79 -5.06
CA ALA A 142 13.08 1.00 -3.79
C ALA A 142 13.57 -0.04 -2.77
N LYS A 143 14.44 0.37 -1.85
CA LYS A 143 15.06 -0.49 -0.83
C LYS A 143 14.60 -0.16 0.61
N GLY A 144 13.56 0.64 0.74
CA GLY A 144 13.06 1.13 2.02
C GLY A 144 11.71 1.79 1.86
N THR A 145 11.03 1.99 2.99
CA THR A 145 9.63 2.41 3.02
C THR A 145 9.43 3.74 3.75
N PRO A 146 8.44 4.55 3.34
CA PRO A 146 7.70 4.39 2.09
C PRO A 146 8.60 4.76 0.90
N SER A 147 8.36 4.12 -0.25
CA SER A 147 8.91 4.54 -1.54
C SER A 147 7.76 4.82 -2.50
N PHE A 148 7.83 5.93 -3.24
CA PHE A 148 6.76 6.35 -4.14
C PHE A 148 7.22 6.41 -5.59
N PHE A 149 6.28 6.12 -6.49
CA PHE A 149 6.42 6.32 -7.91
C PHE A 149 5.21 7.09 -8.43
N ILE A 150 5.45 8.17 -9.18
CA ILE A 150 4.41 9.01 -9.77
C ILE A 150 4.51 8.86 -11.29
N ASN A 151 3.45 8.34 -11.91
CA ASN A 151 3.42 8.01 -13.34
C ASN A 151 4.59 7.10 -13.78
N GLY A 152 4.97 6.18 -12.89
CA GLY A 152 6.03 5.19 -13.12
C GLY A 152 7.46 5.70 -12.93
N GLU A 153 7.63 6.99 -12.63
CA GLU A 153 8.92 7.59 -12.28
C GLU A 153 9.11 7.64 -10.77
N ARG A 154 10.32 7.37 -10.30
CA ARG A 154 10.60 7.37 -8.86
C ARG A 154 10.52 8.77 -8.28
N TYR A 155 9.73 8.92 -7.23
CA TYR A 155 9.66 10.15 -6.46
C TYR A 155 10.71 10.15 -5.35
N HIS A 156 11.47 11.25 -5.28
CA HIS A 156 12.61 11.42 -4.37
C HIS A 156 12.40 12.48 -3.30
N GLY A 157 11.20 13.09 -3.25
CA GLY A 157 10.87 14.09 -2.24
C GLY A 157 10.36 13.47 -0.93
N ASP A 158 9.95 14.33 -0.01
CA ASP A 158 9.47 13.93 1.30
C ASP A 158 8.05 13.33 1.25
N SER A 159 7.74 12.48 2.24
CA SER A 159 6.47 11.75 2.33
C SER A 159 5.33 12.56 2.99
N ASP A 160 5.57 13.84 3.30
CA ASP A 160 4.56 14.70 3.89
C ASP A 160 3.52 15.18 2.86
N HIS A 161 2.39 15.67 3.38
CA HIS A 161 1.27 16.12 2.55
C HIS A 161 1.67 17.21 1.56
N ALA A 162 2.47 18.21 1.96
CA ALA A 162 2.79 19.34 1.09
C ALA A 162 3.70 18.91 -0.06
N SER A 163 4.70 18.06 0.22
CA SER A 163 5.65 17.56 -0.76
C SER A 163 4.98 16.63 -1.79
N LEU A 164 4.09 15.74 -1.34
CA LEU A 164 3.31 14.86 -2.22
C LEU A 164 2.23 15.62 -3.01
N ALA A 165 1.56 16.62 -2.39
CA ALA A 165 0.61 17.48 -3.08
C ALA A 165 1.27 18.20 -4.26
N ALA A 166 2.40 18.86 -4.03
CA ALA A 166 3.11 19.61 -5.07
C ALA A 166 3.52 18.71 -6.24
N ALA A 167 3.97 17.48 -5.96
CA ALA A 167 4.36 16.52 -6.97
C ALA A 167 3.16 16.03 -7.81
N ILE A 168 2.03 15.76 -7.15
CA ILE A 168 0.77 15.39 -7.82
C ILE A 168 0.25 16.55 -8.68
N GLU A 169 0.22 17.77 -8.15
CA GLU A 169 -0.23 18.96 -8.86
C GLU A 169 0.64 19.25 -10.09
N GLN A 170 1.96 19.10 -9.97
CA GLN A 170 2.88 19.19 -11.10
C GLN A 170 2.58 18.12 -12.15
N ALA A 171 2.32 16.87 -11.74
CA ALA A 171 1.99 15.79 -12.67
C ALA A 171 0.61 15.97 -13.34
N LEU A 172 -0.35 16.61 -12.66
CA LEU A 172 -1.65 17.00 -13.23
C LEU A 172 -1.52 18.15 -14.23
N GLY A 173 -0.70 19.16 -13.92
CA GLY A 173 -0.48 20.35 -14.75
C GLY A 173 0.49 20.17 -15.92
N GLY A 174 1.37 19.15 -15.87
CA GLY A 174 2.39 18.87 -16.88
C GLY A 174 1.88 18.30 -18.22
N LYS A 175 0.56 18.35 -18.48
CA LYS A 175 -0.02 18.12 -19.80
C LYS A 175 -0.07 19.44 -20.57
N GLY A 176 1.11 19.93 -20.99
CA GLY A 176 1.28 21.14 -21.81
C GLY A 176 2.73 21.31 -22.26
#